data_AF-A0A538IYK5-F1
#
_entry.id   AF-A0A538IYK5-F1
#
_cell.length_a   1.000
_cell.length_b   1.000
_cell.length_c   1.000
_cell.angle_alpha   90.00
_cell.angle_beta   90.00
_cell.angle_gamma   90.00
#
_symmetry.space_group_name_H-M   'P 1'
#
loop_
_entity.id
_entity.type
_entity.pdbx_description
1 polymer ?
#
loop_
_entity_poly.entity_id
_entity_poly.type
_entity_poly.pdbx_seq_one_letter_code
_entity_poly.pdbx_strand_id
1 'polypeptide(L)' 'FAEVVGEPPLTYLARWRMHLAAQRLKYSTDTVEAIAREVGYTSAYAFNRAFARHRGQPPGRYRRLASAA' A
#
# COMPACT_ATOMS: atom_id res chain seq x y z
N PHE A 1 -19.48 -1.68 -12.49
CA PHE A 1 -18.35 -1.59 -11.53
C PHE A 1 -18.67 -0.67 -10.37
N ALA A 2 -18.91 0.63 -10.58
CA ALA A 2 -19.41 1.52 -9.52
C ALA A 2 -20.78 1.08 -8.97
N GLU A 3 -21.69 0.57 -9.81
CA GLU A 3 -23.00 0.04 -9.37
C GLU A 3 -22.92 -1.24 -8.52
N VAL A 4 -21.79 -1.95 -8.54
CA VAL A 4 -21.61 -3.22 -7.80
C VAL A 4 -20.70 -3.04 -6.57
N VAL A 5 -19.74 -2.11 -6.65
CA VAL A 5 -18.69 -1.92 -5.62
C VAL A 5 -18.79 -0.55 -4.93
N GLY A 6 -19.65 0.35 -5.43
CA GLY A 6 -19.91 1.67 -4.84
C GLY A 6 -18.81 2.72 -5.07
N GLU A 7 -17.68 2.37 -5.69
CA GLU A 7 -16.55 3.27 -5.92
C GLU A 7 -16.07 3.31 -7.39
N PRO A 8 -15.51 4.44 -7.86
CA PRO A 8 -14.91 4.50 -9.20
C PRO A 8 -13.79 3.46 -9.37
N PRO A 9 -13.62 2.85 -10.55
CA PRO A 9 -12.66 1.76 -10.77
C PRO A 9 -11.22 2.09 -10.35
N LEU A 10 -10.76 3.32 -10.60
CA LEU A 10 -9.42 3.76 -10.22
C LEU A 10 -9.23 3.87 -8.70
N THR A 11 -10.28 4.27 -7.98
CA THR A 11 -10.28 4.34 -6.52
C THR A 11 -10.19 2.94 -5.91
N TYR A 12 -10.99 2.00 -6.43
CA TYR A 12 -10.93 0.59 -6.03
C TYR A 12 -9.53 0.04 -6.23
N LEU A 13 -8.95 0.24 -7.41
CA LEU A 13 -7.64 -0.28 -7.76
C LEU A 13 -6.54 0.33 -6.87
N ALA A 14 -6.60 1.63 -6.57
CA ALA A 14 -5.68 2.27 -5.64
C ALA A 14 -5.79 1.67 -4.23
N ARG A 15 -7.02 1.47 -3.73
CA ARG A 15 -7.27 0.83 -2.43
C ARG A 15 -6.74 -0.60 -2.39
N TRP A 16 -6.96 -1.37 -3.46
CA TRP A 16 -6.48 -2.75 -3.58
C TRP A 16 -4.95 -2.82 -3.61
N ARG A 17 -4.28 -1.93 -4.36
CA ARG A 17 -2.81 -1.81 -4.35
C ARG A 17 -2.26 -1.55 -2.95
N MET A 18 -2.91 -0.67 -2.17
CA MET A 18 -2.53 -0.41 -0.78
C MET A 18 -2.88 -1.58 0.16
N HIS A 19 -3.83 -2.43 -0.22
CA HIS A 19 -4.08 -3.70 0.48
C HIS A 19 -2.90 -4.65 0.32
N LEU A 20 -2.52 -4.94 -0.92
CA LEU A 20 -1.40 -5.81 -1.25
C LEU A 20 -0.09 -5.32 -0.65
N ALA A 21 0.19 -4.02 -0.74
CA ALA A 21 1.39 -3.43 -0.15
C ALA A 21 1.48 -3.65 1.37
N ALA A 22 0.37 -3.56 2.10
CA ALA A 22 0.36 -3.79 3.55
C ALA A 22 0.63 -5.25 3.91
N GLN A 23 0.07 -6.19 3.13
CA GLN A 23 0.34 -7.62 3.28
C GLN A 23 1.84 -7.90 3.10
N ARG A 24 2.44 -7.37 2.02
CA ARG A 24 3.88 -7.48 1.78
C ARG A 24 4.72 -6.86 2.90
N LEU A 25 4.36 -5.66 3.37
CA LEU A 25 5.08 -5.01 4.48
C LEU A 25 5.08 -5.84 5.77
N LYS A 26 4.03 -6.63 6.00
CA LYS A 26 3.87 -7.48 7.18
C LYS A 26 4.56 -8.84 7.05
N TYR A 27 4.46 -9.47 5.87
CA TYR A 27 4.85 -10.87 5.69
C TYR A 27 6.11 -11.07 4.83
N SER A 28 6.73 -10.01 4.33
CA SER A 28 8.02 -10.10 3.63
C SER A 28 9.06 -9.12 4.19
N THR A 29 10.32 -9.45 3.94
CA THR A 29 11.49 -8.64 4.26
C THR A 29 11.88 -7.69 3.12
N ASP A 30 11.09 -7.63 2.04
CA ASP A 30 11.38 -6.81 0.87
C ASP A 30 11.53 -5.33 1.25
N THR A 31 12.39 -4.60 0.56
CA THR A 31 12.53 -3.16 0.82
C THR A 31 11.23 -2.43 0.47
N VAL A 32 10.99 -1.28 1.12
CA VAL A 32 9.82 -0.42 0.80
C VAL A 32 9.80 -0.06 -0.68
N GLU A 33 10.97 0.13 -1.28
CA GLU A 33 11.12 0.44 -2.71
C GLU A 33 10.81 -0.74 -3.63
N ALA A 34 11.19 -1.96 -3.25
CA ALA A 34 10.80 -3.17 -3.99
C ALA A 34 9.27 -3.35 -3.97
N ILE A 35 8.65 -3.22 -2.79
CA ILE A 35 7.19 -3.30 -2.65
C ILE A 35 6.49 -2.21 -3.47
N ALA A 36 7.00 -0.98 -3.44
CA ALA A 36 6.45 0.11 -4.24
C ALA A 36 6.40 -0.25 -5.73
N ARG A 37 7.51 -0.76 -6.29
CA ARG A 37 7.57 -1.18 -7.70
C ARG A 37 6.61 -2.32 -7.99
N GLU A 38 6.51 -3.31 -7.12
CA GLU A 38 5.60 -4.45 -7.28
C GLU A 38 4.13 -4.03 -7.33
N VAL A 39 3.73 -3.06 -6.52
CA VAL A 39 2.35 -2.53 -6.51
C VAL A 39 2.11 -1.42 -7.55
N GLY A 40 3.06 -1.22 -8.48
CA GLY A 40 2.90 -0.34 -9.63
C GLY A 40 3.29 1.13 -9.39
N TYR A 41 4.12 1.42 -8.38
CA TYR A 41 4.69 2.74 -8.14
C TYR A 41 6.14 2.79 -8.57
N THR A 42 6.46 3.71 -9.48
CA THR A 42 7.84 3.95 -9.94
C THR A 42 8.67 4.78 -8.97
N SER A 43 8.04 5.35 -7.94
CA SER A 43 8.69 6.19 -6.93
C SER A 43 8.30 5.76 -5.53
N ALA A 44 9.30 5.45 -4.70
CA ALA A 44 9.10 5.16 -3.29
C ALA A 44 8.48 6.35 -2.53
N TYR A 45 8.75 7.58 -2.95
CA TYR A 45 8.13 8.78 -2.38
C TYR A 45 6.64 8.87 -2.69
N ALA A 46 6.24 8.66 -3.95
CA ALA A 46 4.84 8.65 -4.35
C ALA A 46 4.06 7.53 -3.64
N PHE A 47 4.69 6.34 -3.52
CA PHE A 47 4.15 5.23 -2.75
C PHE A 47 3.98 5.58 -1.27
N ASN A 48 5.00 6.18 -0.64
CA ASN A 48 4.96 6.55 0.78
C ASN A 48 3.77 7.49 1.08
N ARG A 49 3.59 8.54 0.26
CA ARG A 49 2.45 9.46 0.38
C ARG A 49 1.11 8.77 0.18
N ALA A 50 0.97 7.96 -0.87
CA ALA A 50 -0.27 7.24 -1.14
C ALA A 50 -0.61 6.26 0.00
N PHE A 51 0.37 5.49 0.45
CA PHE A 51 0.20 4.53 1.54
C PHE A 51 -0.20 5.21 2.84
N ALA A 52 0.47 6.31 3.21
CA ALA A 52 0.11 7.09 4.39
C ALA A 52 -1.32 7.63 4.32
N ARG A 53 -1.76 8.13 3.15
CA ARG A 53 -3.14 8.57 2.95
C ARG A 53 -4.16 7.44 3.13
N HIS A 54 -3.86 6.23 2.67
CA HIS A 54 -4.78 5.08 2.73
C HIS A 54 -4.73 4.30 4.06
N ARG A 55 -3.61 4.34 4.79
CA ARG A 55 -3.37 3.53 6.01
C ARG A 55 -3.15 4.35 7.28
N GLY A 56 -3.17 5.67 7.19
CA GLY A 56 -2.93 6.59 8.30
C GLY A 56 -1.48 6.72 8.74
N GLN A 57 -0.54 5.95 8.17
CA GLN A 57 0.86 6.00 8.54
C GLN A 57 1.80 5.55 7.41
N PRO A 58 3.05 6.04 7.37
CA PRO A 58 4.04 5.64 6.35
C PRO A 58 4.36 4.13 6.39
N PRO A 59 4.74 3.54 5.24
CA PRO A 59 4.98 2.09 5.11
C PRO A 59 6.07 1.56 6.06
N GLY A 60 7.14 2.34 6.29
CA GLY A 60 8.20 1.95 7.22
C GLY A 60 7.73 1.89 8.69
N ARG A 61 6.88 2.84 9.12
CA ARG A 61 6.26 2.80 10.46
C ARG A 61 5.28 1.63 10.56
N TYR A 62 4.49 1.42 9.50
CA TYR A 62 3.56 0.30 9.41
C TYR A 62 4.25 -1.05 9.60
N ARG A 63 5.37 -1.28 8.90
CA ARG A 63 6.18 -2.49 9.07
C ARG A 63 6.65 -2.67 10.51
N ARG A 64 7.28 -1.65 11.11
CA ARG A 64 7.81 -1.75 12.48
C ARG A 64 6.75 -2.16 13.50
N LEU A 65 5.54 -1.61 13.38
CA LEU A 65 4.42 -1.96 14.25
C LEU A 65 3.90 -3.39 14.00
N ALA A 66 3.90 -3.82 12.73
CA ALA A 66 3.47 -5.17 12.36
C ALA A 66 4.47 -6.26 12.77
N SER A 67 5.76 -5.94 12.89
CA SER A 67 6.82 -6.84 13.35
C SER A 67 6.91 -6.92 14.88
N ALA A 68 6.31 -5.97 15.60
CA ALA A 68 6.32 -5.91 17.06
C ALA A 68 5.12 -6.63 17.72
N ALA A 69 4.19 -7.14 16.91
CA ALA A 69 3.00 -7.88 17.32
C ALA A 69 3.12 -9.35 16.91
#